data_AF-J9GM69-F1
#
_entry.id   AF-J9GM69-F1
#
_cell.length_a   1.000
_cell.length_b   1.000
_cell.length_c   1.000
_cell.angle_alpha   90.00
_cell.angle_beta   90.00
_cell.angle_gamma   90.00
#
_symmetry.space_group_name_H-M   'P 1'
#
loop_
_entity.id
_entity.type
_entity.pdbx_description
1 polymer ?
#
loop_
_entity_poly.entity_id
_entity_poly.type
_entity_poly.pdbx_seq_one_letter_code
_entity_poly.pdbx_strand_id
1 'polypeptide(L)' 'MKFLALIPARYASTRFPAKPLATLGGKPIIQRVYERVARVFPDVCVATD' A
#
# COMPACT_ATOMS: atom_id res chain seq x y z
N MET A 1 18.79 -3.12 -15.41
CA MET A 1 17.65 -3.96 -14.97
C MET A 1 16.49 -3.04 -14.59
N LYS A 2 15.27 -3.39 -14.95
CA LYS A 2 14.05 -2.68 -14.53
C LYS A 2 13.45 -3.43 -13.34
N PHE A 3 13.13 -2.72 -12.26
CA PHE A 3 12.55 -3.29 -11.04
C PHE A 3 11.14 -2.73 -10.84
N LEU A 4 10.18 -3.60 -10.57
CA LEU A 4 8.82 -3.24 -10.18
C LEU A 4 8.62 -3.59 -8.71
N ALA A 5 8.24 -2.60 -7.89
CA ALA A 5 7.82 -2.86 -6.51
C ALA A 5 6.32 -3.13 -6.45
N LEU A 6 5.94 -4.26 -5.87
CA LEU A 6 4.54 -4.65 -5.66
C LEU A 6 4.20 -4.59 -4.17
N ILE A 7 3.13 -3.87 -3.86
CA ILE A 7 2.57 -3.76 -2.50
C ILE A 7 1.27 -4.59 -2.47
N PRO A 8 1.24 -5.77 -1.83
CA PRO A 8 0.00 -6.51 -1.66
C PRO A 8 -0.88 -5.84 -0.61
N ALA A 9 -2.14 -5.61 -0.95
CA ALA A 9 -3.17 -5.12 -0.04
C ALA A 9 -4.45 -5.95 -0.24
N ARG A 10 -5.26 -6.08 0.81
CA ARG A 10 -6.58 -6.71 0.69
C ARG A 10 -7.65 -5.99 1.49
N TYR A 11 -8.83 -5.84 0.93
CA TYR A 11 -9.94 -5.19 1.63
C TYR A 11 -10.46 -6.05 2.80
N ALA A 12 -10.62 -7.36 2.57
CA ALA A 12 -11.20 -8.34 3.50
C ALA A 12 -10.23 -8.77 4.63
N SER A 13 -9.62 -7.81 5.32
CA SER A 13 -8.78 -8.07 6.49
C SER A 13 -9.63 -8.46 7.71
N THR A 14 -9.35 -9.61 8.35
CA THR A 14 -10.17 -10.14 9.46
C THR A 14 -9.87 -9.50 10.83
N ARG A 15 -8.58 -9.30 11.17
CA ARG A 15 -8.17 -8.74 12.48
C ARG A 15 -8.35 -7.23 12.58
N PHE A 16 -8.21 -6.54 11.45
CA PHE A 16 -8.47 -5.10 11.35
C PHE A 16 -9.21 -4.87 10.02
N PRO A 17 -10.55 -4.83 10.04
CA PRO A 17 -11.36 -4.66 8.84
C PRO A 17 -10.96 -3.44 8.01
N ALA A 18 -10.89 -3.61 6.69
CA ALA A 18 -10.54 -2.56 5.73
C ALA A 18 -9.21 -1.82 6.06
N LYS A 19 -8.28 -2.49 6.76
CA LYS A 19 -7.00 -1.90 7.22
C LYS A 19 -6.28 -1.05 6.16
N PRO A 20 -6.14 -1.44 4.88
CA PRO A 20 -5.46 -0.60 3.89
C PRO A 20 -6.05 0.81 3.76
N LEU A 21 -7.37 0.95 3.89
CA LEU A 21 -8.11 2.21 3.78
C LEU A 21 -8.29 2.93 5.12
N ALA A 22 -8.00 2.27 6.25
CA ALA A 22 -8.05 2.90 7.56
C ALA A 22 -7.13 4.12 7.60
N THR A 23 -7.63 5.22 8.19
CA THR A 23 -6.85 6.45 8.31
C THR A 23 -5.89 6.37 9.48
N LEU A 24 -4.62 6.66 9.21
CA LEU A 24 -3.57 6.81 10.22
C LEU A 24 -2.96 8.20 10.03
N GLY A 25 -3.05 9.07 11.04
CA GLY A 25 -2.51 10.44 10.99
C GLY A 25 -2.94 11.24 9.75
N GLY A 26 -4.22 11.17 9.36
CA GLY A 26 -4.78 11.93 8.24
C GLY A 26 -4.55 11.36 6.83
N LYS A 27 -3.97 10.16 6.69
CA LYS A 27 -3.85 9.45 5.40
C LYS A 27 -4.23 7.98 5.53
N PRO A 28 -4.81 7.34 4.50
CA PRO A 28 -4.96 5.89 4.45
C PRO A 28 -3.62 5.16 4.67
N ILE A 29 -3.65 4.03 5.37
CA ILE A 29 -2.45 3.23 5.63
C ILE A 29 -1.76 2.84 4.30
N ILE A 30 -2.51 2.45 3.28
CA ILE A 30 -1.93 2.04 1.98
C ILE A 30 -1.22 3.18 1.26
N GLN A 31 -1.77 4.39 1.33
CA GLN A 31 -1.13 5.58 0.75
C GLN A 31 0.22 5.85 1.40
N ARG A 32 0.34 5.71 2.73
CA ARG A 32 1.61 5.89 3.43
C ARG A 32 2.67 4.89 3.00
N VAL A 33 2.29 3.63 2.75
CA VAL A 33 3.21 2.59 2.26
C VAL A 33 3.65 2.93 0.83
N TYR A 34 2.70 3.25 -0.05
CA TYR A 34 2.97 3.64 -1.43
C TYR A 34 3.94 4.84 -1.52
N GLU A 35 3.67 5.92 -0.79
CA GLU A 35 4.52 7.13 -0.76
C GLU A 35 5.94 6.84 -0.27
N ARG A 36 6.13 5.85 0.61
CA ARG A 36 7.48 5.44 1.06
C ARG A 36 8.20 4.61 0.01
N VAL A 37 7.52 3.65 -0.62
CA VAL A 37 8.12 2.77 -1.64
C VAL A 37 8.48 3.56 -2.90
N ALA A 38 7.62 4.52 -3.30
CA ALA A 38 7.83 5.39 -4.45
C ALA A 38 9.04 6.33 -4.33
N ARG A 39 9.60 6.51 -3.12
CA ARG A 39 10.87 7.25 -2.92
C ARG A 39 12.11 6.42 -3.25
N VAL A 40 11.96 5.11 -3.37
CA VAL A 40 13.08 4.16 -3.56
C VAL A 40 12.97 3.47 -4.92
N PHE A 41 11.77 3.12 -5.36
CA PHE A 41 11.52 2.45 -6.63
C PHE A 41 10.77 3.39 -7.60
N PRO A 42 11.22 3.51 -8.86
CA PRO A 42 10.55 4.33 -9.85
C PRO A 42 9.21 3.73 -10.34
N ASP A 43 9.11 2.40 -10.39
CA ASP A 43 7.88 1.68 -10.77
C ASP A 43 7.29 0.98 -9.53
N VAL A 44 6.09 1.41 -9.12
CA VAL A 44 5.40 0.90 -7.93
C VAL A 44 3.92 0.67 -8.23
N CYS A 45 3.42 -0.52 -7.88
CA CYS A 45 2.00 -0.86 -7.98
C CYS A 45 1.47 -1.43 -6.67
N VAL A 46 0.21 -1.17 -6.36
CA VAL A 46 -0.54 -1.87 -5.32
C VAL A 46 -1.34 -2.98 -5.99
N ALA A 47 -1.12 -4.23 -5.58
CA ALA A 47 -1.90 -5.37 -6.01
C ALA A 47 -2.98 -5.65 -4.96
N THR A 48 -4.24 -5.65 -5.38
CA THR A 48 -5.40 -5.89 -4.51
C THR A 48 -6.31 -6.98 -5.07
N ASP A 49 -7.00 -7.66 -4.17
CA ASP A 49 -8.16 -8.50 -4.46
C ASP A 49 -9.42 -7.66 -4.74
#